data_AF-A0A9E2EWU3-F1
#
_entry.id   AF-A0A9E2EWU3-F1
#
_cell.length_a   1.000
_cell.length_b   1.000
_cell.length_c   1.000
_cell.angle_alpha   90.00
_cell.angle_beta   90.00
_cell.angle_gamma   90.00
#
_symmetry.space_group_name_H-M   'P 1'
#
loop_
_entity.id
_entity.type
_entity.pdbx_description
1 polymer ?
#
loop_
_entity_poly.entity_id
_entity_poly.type
_entity_poly.pdbx_seq_one_letter_code
_entity_poly.pdbx_strand_id
1 'polypeptide(L)'
;MLFSEILGQAHIKSHLITSADNGRIPHAQLFVGPEGCGTLPMALAYAQYILCKNTSGENTGGDENCNVRFKNFSHPDLHFAFPVTKTDAVKKHPVSSKFLDDWRQMLIQQPYANLFDWYRQLGVENRQGQISVEEAQEIVKSLALKSYEGGYK
;
A
#
# COMPACT_ATOMS: atom_id res chain seq x y z
N MET A 1 -2.11 7.54 -6.37
CA MET A 1 -1.55 8.51 -5.41
C MET A 1 -0.28 9.09 -6.02
N LEU A 2 -0.24 10.39 -6.21
CA LEU A 2 0.84 11.06 -6.94
C LEU A 2 1.96 11.51 -6.00
N PHE A 3 3.19 11.62 -6.51
CA PHE A 3 4.28 12.17 -5.70
C PHE A 3 4.04 13.64 -5.36
N SER A 4 3.35 14.38 -6.23
CA SER A 4 2.91 15.76 -6.01
C SER A 4 1.88 15.93 -4.88
N GLU A 5 1.07 14.90 -4.57
CA GLU A 5 0.05 14.95 -3.50
C GLU A 5 0.66 14.82 -2.09
N ILE A 6 1.87 14.27 -1.99
CA ILE A 6 2.54 14.08 -0.70
C ILE A 6 3.16 15.40 -0.25
N LEU A 7 2.94 15.80 0.99
CA LEU A 7 3.50 17.04 1.51
C LEU A 7 5.01 16.90 1.82
N GLY A 8 5.83 17.78 1.25
CA GLY A 8 7.26 17.86 1.53
C GLY A 8 8.09 16.67 1.01
N GLN A 9 9.13 16.30 1.76
CA GLN A 9 10.05 15.18 1.49
C GLN A 9 10.71 15.19 0.09
N ALA A 10 11.01 16.36 -0.47
CA ALA A 10 11.55 16.50 -1.83
C ALA A 10 12.80 15.65 -2.09
N HIS A 11 13.72 15.60 -1.13
CA HIS A 11 14.94 14.78 -1.23
C HIS A 11 14.62 13.28 -1.36
N ILE A 12 13.70 12.76 -0.55
CA ILE A 12 13.33 11.34 -0.54
C ILE A 12 12.62 10.98 -1.84
N LYS A 13 11.67 11.82 -2.30
CA LYS A 13 10.98 11.62 -3.58
C LYS A 13 11.98 11.54 -4.74
N SER A 14 12.89 12.52 -4.83
CA SER A 14 13.92 12.55 -5.86
C SER A 14 14.81 11.31 -5.81
N HIS A 15 15.20 10.86 -4.62
CA HIS A 15 16.02 9.67 -4.46
C HIS A 15 15.31 8.40 -4.92
N LEU A 16 14.04 8.20 -4.52
CA LEU A 16 13.23 7.06 -4.92
C LEU A 16 13.00 7.00 -6.43
N ILE A 17 12.62 8.14 -7.02
CA ILE A 17 12.44 8.29 -8.48
C ILE A 17 13.74 7.93 -9.20
N THR A 18 14.86 8.55 -8.82
CA THR A 18 16.16 8.31 -9.45
C THR A 18 16.59 6.85 -9.32
N SER A 19 16.32 6.22 -8.18
CA SER A 19 16.66 4.80 -7.97
C SER A 19 15.83 3.87 -8.87
N ALA A 20 14.53 4.17 -9.01
CA ALA A 20 13.64 3.41 -9.88
C ALA A 20 13.96 3.61 -11.37
N ASP A 21 14.22 4.85 -11.81
CA ASP A 21 14.64 5.17 -13.19
C ASP A 21 15.94 4.44 -13.58
N ASN A 22 16.87 4.31 -12.63
CA ASN A 22 18.12 3.57 -12.84
C ASN A 22 17.96 2.05 -12.74
N GLY A 23 16.75 1.53 -12.52
CA GLY A 23 16.48 0.10 -12.32
C GLY A 23 17.11 -0.49 -11.06
N ARG A 24 17.49 0.35 -10.09
CA ARG A 24 18.11 -0.07 -8.82
C ARG A 24 17.04 -0.09 -7.73
N ILE A 25 16.21 -1.13 -7.73
CA ILE A 25 15.11 -1.27 -6.76
C ILE A 25 15.46 -2.36 -5.75
N PRO A 26 15.70 -2.02 -4.47
CA PRO A 26 15.82 -3.01 -3.40
C PRO A 26 14.57 -3.88 -3.27
N HIS A 27 14.77 -5.18 -3.01
CA HIS A 27 13.69 -6.16 -2.79
C HIS A 27 12.90 -5.92 -1.49
N ALA A 28 13.47 -5.18 -0.53
CA ALA A 28 12.83 -4.79 0.71
C ALA A 28 13.25 -3.37 1.07
N GLN A 29 12.27 -2.52 1.36
CA GLN A 29 12.48 -1.15 1.80
C GLN A 29 11.66 -0.88 3.04
N LEU A 30 12.25 -0.19 4.01
CA LEU A 30 11.61 0.18 5.25
C LEU A 30 11.43 1.70 5.31
N PHE A 31 10.18 2.15 5.33
CA PHE A 31 9.82 3.54 5.53
C PHE A 31 9.50 3.79 7.00
N VAL A 32 10.30 4.62 7.68
CA VAL A 32 10.12 4.95 9.10
C VAL A 32 9.92 6.44 9.26
N GLY A 33 8.96 6.82 10.08
CA GLY A 33 8.71 8.19 10.45
C GLY A 33 7.62 8.31 11.50
N PRO A 34 7.49 9.48 12.14
CA PRO A 34 6.42 9.74 13.11
C PRO A 34 5.04 9.70 12.44
N GLU A 35 3.99 9.51 13.23
CA GLU A 35 2.61 9.55 12.73
C GLU A 35 2.32 10.87 12.00
N GLY A 36 1.58 10.79 10.89
CA GLY A 36 1.23 11.95 10.06
C GLY A 36 2.31 12.42 9.08
N CYS A 37 3.51 11.83 9.07
CA CYS A 37 4.56 12.25 8.12
C CYS A 37 4.38 11.76 6.67
N GLY A 38 3.36 10.93 6.39
CA GLY A 38 3.06 10.49 5.03
C GLY A 38 3.91 9.32 4.52
N THR A 39 4.44 8.47 5.41
CA THR A 39 5.19 7.26 5.04
C THR A 39 4.38 6.28 4.19
N LEU A 40 3.13 6.01 4.57
CA LEU A 40 2.24 5.13 3.82
C LEU A 40 1.92 5.69 2.43
N PRO A 41 1.51 6.96 2.29
CA PRO A 41 1.40 7.62 0.99
C PRO A 41 2.66 7.53 0.13
N MET A 42 3.84 7.73 0.72
CA MET A 42 5.12 7.63 0.02
C MET A 42 5.37 6.22 -0.52
N ALA A 43 5.15 5.20 0.30
CA ALA A 43 5.30 3.81 -0.12
C ALA A 43 4.32 3.47 -1.26
N LEU A 44 3.08 3.96 -1.20
CA LEU A 44 2.07 3.73 -2.23
C LEU A 44 2.38 4.45 -3.54
N ALA A 45 2.82 5.70 -3.48
CA ALA A 45 3.25 6.44 -4.66
C ALA A 45 4.48 5.78 -5.32
N TYR A 46 5.41 5.27 -4.52
CA TYR A 46 6.57 4.55 -5.03
C TYR A 46 6.19 3.19 -5.66
N ALA A 47 5.28 2.43 -5.03
CA ALA A 47 4.76 1.20 -5.61
C ALA A 47 4.06 1.43 -6.96
N GLN A 48 3.24 2.50 -7.06
CA GLN A 48 2.61 2.92 -8.31
C GLN A 48 3.67 3.25 -9.38
N TYR A 49 4.74 3.95 -9.00
CA TYR A 49 5.80 4.33 -9.91
C TYR A 49 6.48 3.11 -10.55
N ILE A 50 6.80 2.11 -9.71
CA ILE A 50 7.46 0.88 -10.15
C ILE A 50 6.52 0.01 -10.99
N LEU A 51 5.32 -0.27 -10.49
CA LEU A 51 4.41 -1.24 -11.11
C LEU A 51 3.84 -0.71 -12.43
N CYS A 52 3.50 0.58 -12.50
CA CYS A 52 2.99 1.19 -13.73
C CYS A 52 4.09 1.64 -14.70
N LYS A 53 5.37 1.38 -14.39
CA LYS A 53 6.54 1.80 -15.19
C LYS A 53 6.49 3.28 -15.54
N ASN A 54 6.10 4.10 -14.57
CA ASN A 54 6.08 5.54 -14.74
C ASN A 54 7.52 6.06 -14.93
N THR A 55 7.68 7.14 -15.68
CA THR A 55 8.97 7.78 -15.96
C THR A 55 8.83 9.28 -15.77
N SER A 56 9.95 10.00 -15.73
CA SER A 56 9.99 11.47 -15.63
C SER A 56 9.51 12.02 -14.28
N GLY A 57 9.67 11.24 -13.20
CA GLY A 57 9.45 11.69 -11.83
C GLY A 57 8.02 11.96 -11.38
N GLU A 58 7.01 11.58 -12.17
CA GLU A 58 5.61 11.66 -11.74
C GLU A 58 4.81 10.41 -12.18
N ASN A 59 3.75 10.11 -11.42
CA ASN A 59 2.90 8.94 -11.58
C ASN A 59 1.80 9.10 -12.65
N THR A 60 2.05 9.86 -13.72
CA THR A 60 1.06 10.16 -14.78
C THR A 60 1.42 9.64 -16.16
N GLY A 61 2.68 9.26 -16.40
CA GLY A 61 3.17 9.02 -17.76
C GLY A 61 3.12 7.58 -18.27
N GLY A 62 3.30 6.58 -17.39
CA GLY A 62 3.45 5.16 -17.74
C GLY A 62 2.16 4.51 -18.25
N ASP A 63 1.85 3.30 -17.79
CA ASP A 63 0.60 2.64 -18.20
C ASP A 63 -0.62 3.33 -17.57
N GLU A 64 -1.43 3.99 -18.39
CA GLU A 64 -2.66 4.69 -17.99
C GLU A 64 -3.65 3.75 -17.28
N ASN A 65 -3.81 2.51 -17.75
CA ASN A 65 -4.72 1.54 -17.14
C ASN A 65 -4.22 1.14 -15.75
N CYS A 66 -2.92 0.93 -15.60
CA CYS A 66 -2.31 0.66 -14.31
C CYS A 66 -2.51 1.84 -13.34
N ASN A 67 -2.25 3.07 -13.81
CA ASN A 67 -2.43 4.28 -13.00
C ASN A 67 -3.89 4.47 -12.54
N VAL A 68 -4.88 4.15 -13.39
CA VAL A 68 -6.31 4.16 -13.01
C VAL A 68 -6.62 3.11 -11.95
N ARG A 69 -6.07 1.89 -12.05
CA ARG A 69 -6.25 0.84 -11.02
C ARG A 69 -5.61 1.24 -9.70
N PHE A 70 -4.44 1.88 -9.72
CA PHE A 70 -3.79 2.40 -8.53
C PHE A 70 -4.57 3.52 -7.85
N LYS A 71 -5.27 4.36 -8.61
CA LYS A 71 -6.15 5.39 -8.04
C LYS A 71 -7.23 4.80 -7.13
N ASN A 72 -7.70 3.60 -7.44
CA ASN A 72 -8.68 2.85 -6.65
C ASN A 72 -8.03 1.76 -5.76
N PHE A 73 -6.70 1.70 -5.69
CA PHE A 73 -5.93 0.68 -4.97
C PHE A 73 -6.36 -0.77 -5.32
N SER A 74 -6.73 -1.00 -6.58
CA SER A 74 -7.24 -2.27 -7.10
C SER A 74 -6.26 -3.00 -8.03
N HIS A 75 -4.98 -2.61 -8.00
CA HIS A 75 -3.95 -3.24 -8.81
C HIS A 75 -3.75 -4.71 -8.40
N PRO A 76 -3.72 -5.67 -9.35
CA PRO A 76 -3.67 -7.10 -9.03
C PRO A 76 -2.38 -7.53 -8.33
N ASP A 77 -1.25 -6.89 -8.66
CA ASP A 77 0.05 -7.16 -8.04
C ASP A 77 0.35 -6.27 -6.82
N LEU A 78 -0.63 -5.47 -6.35
CA LEU A 78 -0.50 -4.69 -5.11
C LEU A 78 -1.20 -5.44 -3.97
N HIS A 79 -0.40 -5.95 -3.04
CA HIS A 79 -0.89 -6.67 -1.87
C HIS A 79 -0.71 -5.83 -0.60
N PHE A 80 -1.72 -5.88 0.26
CA PHE A 80 -1.71 -5.22 1.56
C PHE A 80 -1.72 -6.29 2.65
N ALA A 81 -0.96 -6.04 3.71
CA ALA A 81 -1.04 -6.79 4.95
C ALA A 81 -1.02 -5.78 6.10
N PHE A 82 -2.04 -5.86 6.97
CA PHE A 82 -2.21 -4.94 8.09
C PHE A 82 -2.87 -5.65 9.27
N PRO A 83 -2.72 -5.12 10.50
CA PRO A 83 -3.32 -5.74 11.68
C PRO A 83 -4.86 -5.74 11.60
N VAL A 84 -5.46 -6.89 11.84
CA VAL A 84 -6.92 -7.08 11.83
C VAL A 84 -7.40 -7.78 13.09
N THR A 85 -8.69 -7.64 13.38
CA THR A 85 -9.34 -8.31 14.52
C THR A 85 -10.70 -8.86 14.10
N LYS A 86 -11.32 -9.62 15.01
CA LYS A 86 -12.67 -10.15 14.78
C LYS A 86 -13.68 -9.00 14.85
N THR A 87 -14.48 -8.86 13.81
CA THR A 87 -15.62 -7.93 13.72
C THR A 87 -16.93 -8.72 13.63
N ASP A 88 -18.07 -8.02 13.67
CA ASP A 88 -19.37 -8.67 13.45
C ASP A 88 -19.50 -9.25 12.04
N ALA A 89 -18.87 -8.60 11.04
CA ALA A 89 -18.77 -9.08 9.67
C ALA A 89 -17.82 -10.28 9.54
N VAL A 90 -16.67 -10.27 10.23
CA VAL A 90 -15.65 -11.32 10.14
C VAL A 90 -15.35 -11.90 11.52
N LYS A 91 -16.05 -12.99 11.85
CA LYS A 91 -15.95 -13.65 13.16
C LYS A 91 -14.83 -14.69 13.27
N LYS A 92 -14.44 -15.32 12.15
CA LYS A 92 -13.44 -16.39 12.09
C LYS A 92 -12.36 -16.09 11.06
N HIS A 93 -11.11 -16.42 11.41
CA HIS A 93 -9.92 -16.24 10.59
C HIS A 93 -9.86 -14.84 9.96
N PRO A 94 -9.76 -13.77 10.78
CA PRO A 94 -9.63 -12.41 10.25
C PRO A 94 -8.28 -12.30 9.54
N VAL A 95 -8.34 -11.96 8.26
CA VAL A 95 -7.18 -11.72 7.39
C VAL A 95 -7.41 -10.41 6.65
N SER A 96 -6.36 -9.66 6.35
CA SER A 96 -6.41 -8.33 5.74
C SER A 96 -7.19 -8.31 4.43
N SER A 97 -7.10 -9.38 3.64
CA SER A 97 -7.78 -9.55 2.36
C SER A 97 -9.31 -9.42 2.47
N LYS A 98 -9.90 -9.76 3.63
CA LYS A 98 -11.34 -9.66 3.89
C LYS A 98 -11.81 -8.23 4.19
N PHE A 99 -10.88 -7.33 4.49
CA PHE A 99 -11.15 -5.94 4.87
C PHE A 99 -10.62 -4.96 3.82
N LEU A 100 -10.28 -5.42 2.61
CA LEU A 100 -9.69 -4.59 1.57
C LEU A 100 -10.62 -3.44 1.15
N ASP A 101 -11.93 -3.66 1.11
CA ASP A 101 -12.85 -2.61 0.68
C ASP A 101 -12.89 -1.46 1.69
N ASP A 102 -12.97 -1.76 2.99
CA ASP A 102 -12.85 -0.76 4.06
C ASP A 102 -11.48 -0.06 4.03
N TRP A 103 -10.41 -0.84 3.83
CA TRP A 103 -9.05 -0.32 3.75
C TRP A 103 -8.87 0.66 2.60
N ARG A 104 -9.37 0.33 1.40
CA ARG A 104 -9.32 1.21 0.23
C ARG A 104 -10.11 2.50 0.47
N GLN A 105 -11.29 2.40 1.08
CA GLN A 105 -12.07 3.57 1.45
C GLN A 105 -11.30 4.47 2.42
N MET A 106 -10.64 3.89 3.42
CA MET A 106 -9.78 4.63 4.37
C MET A 106 -8.70 5.39 3.62
N LEU A 107 -7.95 4.73 2.73
CA LEU A 107 -6.85 5.34 1.99
C LEU A 107 -7.31 6.50 1.08
N ILE A 108 -8.51 6.40 0.50
CA ILE A 108 -9.09 7.45 -0.35
C ILE A 108 -9.54 8.65 0.49
N GLN A 109 -10.20 8.40 1.63
CA GLN A 109 -10.75 9.47 2.48
C GLN A 109 -9.68 10.13 3.34
N GLN A 110 -8.75 9.35 3.88
CA GLN A 110 -7.72 9.77 4.83
C GLN A 110 -6.36 9.12 4.49
N PRO A 111 -5.63 9.67 3.49
CA PRO A 111 -4.31 9.16 3.09
C PRO A 111 -3.28 9.08 4.23
N TYR A 112 -3.40 9.95 5.22
CA TYR A 112 -2.49 10.07 6.37
C TYR A 112 -3.05 9.38 7.63
N ALA A 113 -4.05 8.50 7.48
CA ALA A 113 -4.64 7.75 8.58
C ALA A 113 -3.59 6.91 9.34
N ASN A 114 -3.75 6.83 10.66
CA ASN A 114 -2.94 5.96 11.50
C ASN A 114 -3.69 4.67 11.88
N LEU A 115 -3.06 3.84 12.71
CA LEU A 115 -3.65 2.57 13.14
C LEU A 115 -4.93 2.76 13.98
N PHE A 116 -5.02 3.87 14.72
CA PHE A 116 -6.21 4.19 15.51
C PHE A 116 -7.40 4.55 14.60
N ASP A 117 -7.18 5.36 13.57
CA ASP A 117 -8.21 5.68 12.57
C ASP A 117 -8.74 4.40 11.89
N TRP A 118 -7.84 3.44 11.61
CA TRP A 118 -8.22 2.13 11.09
C TRP A 118 -9.14 1.36 12.05
N TYR A 119 -8.80 1.29 13.34
CA TYR A 119 -9.65 0.61 14.33
C TYR A 119 -10.99 1.30 14.53
N ARG A 120 -11.03 2.64 14.46
CA ARG A 120 -12.27 3.41 14.48
C ARG A 120 -13.16 3.07 13.28
N GLN A 121 -12.58 2.99 12.08
CA GLN A 121 -13.34 2.64 10.88
C GLN A 121 -13.92 1.21 10.94
N LEU A 122 -13.19 0.27 11.54
CA LEU A 122 -13.67 -1.08 11.79
C LEU A 122 -14.68 -1.19 12.95
N GLY A 123 -14.89 -0.13 13.73
CA GLY A 123 -15.76 -0.15 14.91
C GLY A 123 -15.23 -0.98 16.07
N VAL A 124 -13.90 -1.13 16.19
CA VAL A 124 -13.22 -2.02 17.15
C VAL A 124 -12.25 -1.28 18.06
N GLU A 125 -12.63 -0.09 18.53
CA GLU A 125 -11.78 0.80 19.34
C GLU A 125 -11.16 0.13 20.58
N ASN A 126 -11.84 -0.87 21.16
CA ASN A 126 -11.39 -1.58 22.35
C ASN A 126 -10.64 -2.89 22.07
N ARG A 127 -10.43 -3.28 20.81
CA ARG A 127 -9.75 -4.52 20.43
C ARG A 127 -8.47 -4.22 19.67
N GLN A 128 -7.38 -4.82 20.11
CA GLN A 128 -6.13 -4.74 19.38
C GLN A 128 -6.18 -5.64 18.13
N GLY A 129 -5.77 -5.08 16.99
CA GLY A 129 -5.53 -5.86 15.78
C GLY A 129 -4.21 -6.61 15.85
N GLN A 130 -4.14 -7.76 15.21
CA GLN A 130 -2.92 -8.57 15.12
C GLN A 130 -2.73 -9.11 13.71
N ILE A 131 -1.49 -9.41 13.35
CA ILE A 131 -1.14 -10.16 12.14
C ILE A 131 -0.99 -11.61 12.57
N SER A 132 -1.95 -12.46 12.17
CA SER A 132 -2.01 -13.87 12.58
C SER A 132 -1.10 -14.75 11.71
N VAL A 133 -0.92 -16.01 12.11
CA VAL A 133 -0.23 -17.02 11.28
C VAL A 133 -0.96 -17.22 9.94
N GLU A 134 -2.28 -17.07 9.93
CA GLU A 134 -3.11 -17.18 8.72
C GLU A 134 -2.81 -16.04 7.74
N GLU A 135 -2.58 -14.83 8.25
CA GLU A 135 -2.14 -13.68 7.45
C GLU A 135 -0.77 -13.95 6.81
N ALA A 136 0.18 -14.48 7.59
CA ALA A 136 1.49 -14.85 7.08
C ALA A 136 1.41 -15.92 5.97
N GLN A 137 0.51 -16.89 6.11
CA GLN A 137 0.26 -17.90 5.08
C GLN A 137 -0.32 -17.29 3.79
N GLU A 138 -1.24 -16.33 3.89
CA GLU A 138 -1.78 -15.62 2.72
C GLU A 138 -0.73 -14.74 2.03
N ILE A 139 0.16 -14.10 2.79
CA ILE A 139 1.31 -13.36 2.22
C ILE A 139 2.19 -14.32 1.42
N VAL A 140 2.60 -15.45 2.01
CA VAL A 140 3.46 -16.44 1.33
C VAL A 140 2.77 -16.98 0.07
N LYS A 141 1.46 -17.26 0.15
CA LYS A 141 0.67 -17.74 -0.99
C LYS A 141 0.60 -16.70 -2.11
N SER A 142 0.36 -15.43 -1.78
CA SER A 142 0.35 -14.32 -2.74
C SER A 142 1.73 -14.17 -3.40
N LEU A 143 2.80 -14.22 -2.61
CA LEU A 143 4.18 -14.20 -3.08
C LEU A 143 4.60 -15.45 -3.86
N ALA A 144 3.85 -16.56 -3.82
CA ALA A 144 4.14 -17.72 -4.65
C ALA A 144 3.57 -17.60 -6.07
N LEU A 145 2.58 -16.72 -6.28
CA LEU A 145 1.97 -16.51 -7.57
C LEU A 145 2.91 -15.77 -8.53
N LYS A 146 2.69 -15.97 -9.83
CA LYS A 146 3.35 -15.18 -10.89
C LYS A 146 2.69 -13.81 -10.96
N SER A 147 3.49 -12.76 -11.16
CA SER A 147 3.00 -11.41 -11.37
C SER A 147 2.06 -11.37 -12.58
N TYR A 148 0.93 -10.69 -12.43
CA TYR A 148 -0.11 -10.62 -13.45
C TYR A 148 0.34 -9.75 -14.64
N GLU A 149 0.92 -8.58 -14.38
CA GLU A 149 1.37 -7.66 -15.43
C GLU A 149 2.87 -7.80 -15.76
N GLY A 150 3.56 -8.72 -15.06
CA GLY A 150 5.00 -8.94 -15.17
C GLY A 150 5.83 -7.75 -14.63
N GLY A 151 7.13 -7.96 -14.46
CA GLY A 151 8.05 -6.94 -13.94
C GLY A 151 8.57 -7.26 -12.54
N TYR A 152 8.88 -6.22 -11.77
CA TYR A 152 9.44 -6.35 -10.42
C TYR A 152 8.42 -7.02 -9.47
N LYS A 153 8.95 -7.86 -8.59
CA LYS A 153 8.23 -8.60 -7.56
C LYS A 153 8.87 -8.34 -6.20
#